data_AF-A0A9D5P953-F1
#
_entry.id   AF-A0A9D5P953-F1
#
_cell.length_a   1.000
_cell.length_b   1.000
_cell.length_c   1.000
_cell.angle_alpha   90.00
_cell.angle_beta   90.00
_cell.angle_gamma   90.00
#
_symmetry.space_group_name_H-M   'P 1'
#
loop_
_entity.id
_entity.type
_entity.pdbx_description
1 polymer ?
#
loop_
_entity_poly.entity_id
_entity_poly.type
_entity_poly.pdbx_seq_one_letter_code
_entity_poly.pdbx_strand_id
1 'polypeptide(L)'
;MLLSVMRYLLFLLLCTTMLLLSSCSPHTDVTVTWKDGTAKCSLLKGDRTFLFEVDKHANVVLECCLPPTEKPVIRLRGKAKGTFTYKAEHPSTIIVDGLNLSGRSGKTTFSIKNTQPTTLILRNENKLHDGSPACDTVSAKDCLRSKGHLTIMGDGELQLKASHTGSKGMKCKGNFRMLSGTLKVSTTGSYLREILVEREARFLQNMDVTKPDFPPFPGDGSPMPPPPPMPRPDDSLFDVFDPDNFPSDSSGWFIPSMVERDYKGTCKGVKIMGTAWIEGGELKVSTSSPGAEGFEAKKGINISGGKIRIEAYDDGISSNGQIIVTGGDIRVKSTHNDAIDSNYGKAGAYVQHGGRVEVISEAGPPEESLDTDWTPIVHDGGELIANPELQKEPNFGKRP
;
A
#
# COMPACT_ATOMS: atom_id res chain seq x y z
N MET A 1 24.78 -36.05 -29.15
CA MET A 1 23.99 -34.93 -29.71
C MET A 1 22.52 -35.27 -29.91
N LEU A 2 22.17 -36.31 -30.70
CA LEU A 2 20.76 -36.66 -30.99
C LEU A 2 19.88 -36.86 -29.75
N LEU A 3 20.37 -37.58 -28.73
CA LEU A 3 19.61 -37.81 -27.48
C LEU A 3 19.35 -36.53 -26.68
N SER A 4 20.24 -35.53 -26.75
CA SER A 4 20.09 -34.26 -26.04
C SER A 4 19.04 -33.39 -26.72
N VAL A 5 19.03 -33.38 -28.06
CA VAL A 5 18.02 -32.69 -28.87
C VAL A 5 16.63 -33.31 -28.68
N MET A 6 16.53 -34.65 -28.63
CA MET A 6 15.26 -35.33 -28.35
C MET A 6 14.71 -35.05 -26.95
N ARG A 7 15.57 -34.97 -25.93
CA ARG A 7 15.15 -34.59 -24.57
C ARG A 7 14.67 -33.14 -24.50
N TYR A 8 15.32 -32.24 -25.23
CA TYR A 8 14.93 -30.82 -25.30
C TYR A 8 13.59 -30.64 -26.03
N LEU A 9 13.38 -31.35 -27.15
CA LEU A 9 12.09 -31.36 -27.86
C LEU A 9 10.97 -31.99 -27.03
N LEU A 10 11.24 -33.07 -26.29
CA LEU A 10 10.25 -33.69 -25.40
C LEU A 10 9.89 -32.76 -24.23
N PHE A 11 10.86 -32.01 -23.70
CA PHE A 11 10.64 -31.00 -22.65
C PHE A 11 9.82 -29.80 -23.18
N LEU A 12 10.11 -29.31 -24.37
CA LEU A 12 9.31 -28.27 -25.05
C LEU A 12 7.89 -28.76 -25.37
N LEU A 13 7.72 -30.03 -25.78
CA LEU A 13 6.42 -30.63 -26.02
C LEU A 13 5.62 -30.80 -24.71
N LEU A 14 6.28 -31.15 -23.60
CA LEU A 14 5.66 -31.23 -22.28
C LEU A 14 5.30 -29.84 -21.71
N CYS A 15 6.13 -28.82 -21.94
CA CYS A 15 5.84 -27.43 -21.57
C CYS A 15 4.67 -26.85 -22.38
N THR A 16 4.62 -27.12 -23.69
CA THR A 16 3.54 -26.63 -24.55
C THR A 16 2.24 -27.40 -24.32
N THR A 17 2.29 -28.70 -24.01
CA THR A 17 1.11 -29.48 -23.62
C THR A 17 0.58 -29.13 -22.22
N MET A 18 1.44 -28.75 -21.26
CA MET A 18 0.99 -28.14 -19.99
C MET A 18 0.37 -26.74 -20.19
N LEU A 19 0.84 -25.95 -21.15
CA LEU A 19 0.19 -24.69 -21.52
C LEU A 19 -1.18 -24.94 -22.20
N LEU A 20 -1.29 -25.95 -23.06
CA LEU A 20 -2.53 -26.29 -23.78
C LEU A 20 -3.58 -27.01 -22.90
N LEU A 21 -3.16 -27.71 -21.84
CA LEU A 21 -4.07 -28.26 -20.83
C LEU A 21 -4.59 -27.21 -19.81
N SER A 22 -4.10 -25.97 -19.89
CA SER A 22 -4.58 -24.84 -19.08
C SER A 22 -5.68 -24.00 -19.74
N SER A 23 -6.14 -24.36 -20.95
CA SER A 23 -7.20 -23.63 -21.66
C SER A 23 -8.62 -23.95 -21.17
N CYS A 24 -8.78 -24.81 -20.16
CA CYS A 24 -10.03 -24.86 -19.41
C CYS A 24 -10.07 -23.59 -18.56
N SER A 25 -10.81 -22.57 -18.99
CA SER A 25 -11.07 -21.39 -18.15
C SER A 25 -11.49 -21.93 -16.78
N PRO A 26 -10.81 -21.56 -15.68
CA PRO A 26 -11.09 -22.10 -14.36
C PRO A 26 -12.60 -22.01 -14.14
N HIS A 27 -13.21 -23.15 -13.77
CA HIS A 27 -14.63 -23.25 -13.46
C HIS A 27 -14.97 -22.07 -12.54
N THR A 28 -15.81 -21.14 -12.98
CA THR A 28 -16.25 -20.04 -12.13
C THR A 28 -17.43 -20.53 -11.31
N ASP A 29 -17.38 -20.36 -9.99
CA ASP A 29 -18.49 -20.72 -9.10
C ASP A 29 -19.49 -19.57 -8.99
N VAL A 30 -18.95 -18.34 -8.92
CA VAL A 30 -19.72 -17.11 -8.73
C VAL A 30 -19.24 -16.02 -9.66
N THR A 31 -20.17 -15.36 -10.36
CA THR A 31 -19.86 -14.13 -11.10
C THR A 31 -20.58 -12.93 -10.47
N VAL A 32 -19.83 -11.91 -10.08
CA VAL A 32 -20.37 -10.61 -9.67
C VAL A 32 -20.16 -9.60 -10.80
N THR A 33 -21.26 -9.01 -11.27
CA THR A 33 -21.25 -8.02 -12.35
C THR A 33 -21.82 -6.70 -11.86
N TRP A 34 -21.06 -5.61 -12.00
CA TRP A 34 -21.53 -4.25 -11.80
C TRP A 34 -21.99 -3.62 -13.12
N LYS A 35 -23.20 -3.10 -13.14
CA LYS A 35 -23.78 -2.43 -14.31
C LYS A 35 -24.84 -1.43 -13.87
N ASP A 36 -24.93 -0.30 -14.57
CA ASP A 36 -25.99 0.71 -14.40
C ASP A 36 -26.15 1.18 -12.94
N GLY A 37 -25.02 1.31 -12.22
CA GLY A 37 -25.00 1.76 -10.82
C GLY A 37 -25.43 0.72 -9.79
N THR A 38 -25.65 -0.52 -10.21
CA THR A 38 -26.03 -1.67 -9.35
C THR A 38 -25.01 -2.80 -9.45
N ALA A 39 -25.15 -3.83 -8.63
CA ALA A 39 -24.38 -5.06 -8.72
C ALA A 39 -25.33 -6.27 -8.73
N LYS A 40 -24.99 -7.29 -9.50
CA LYS A 40 -25.69 -8.57 -9.54
C LYS A 40 -24.73 -9.73 -9.31
N CYS A 41 -25.09 -10.61 -8.40
CA CYS A 41 -24.43 -11.90 -8.21
C CYS A 41 -25.16 -12.96 -9.05
N SER A 42 -24.41 -13.74 -9.84
CA SER A 42 -24.91 -14.89 -10.58
C SER A 42 -24.16 -16.12 -10.11
N LEU A 43 -24.87 -16.99 -9.40
CA LEU A 43 -24.37 -18.27 -8.93
C LEU A 43 -24.48 -19.29 -10.08
N LEU A 44 -23.40 -20.00 -10.38
CA LEU A 44 -23.42 -21.03 -11.42
C LEU A 44 -23.89 -22.40 -10.87
N LYS A 45 -23.84 -22.59 -9.55
CA LYS A 45 -24.54 -23.65 -8.81
C LYS A 45 -25.62 -22.99 -7.95
N GLY A 46 -26.88 -23.42 -8.08
CA GLY A 46 -28.03 -22.89 -7.32
C GLY A 46 -28.02 -23.19 -5.81
N ASP A 47 -26.85 -23.27 -5.20
CA ASP A 47 -26.65 -23.72 -3.83
C ASP A 47 -26.45 -22.55 -2.85
N ARG A 48 -26.97 -22.73 -1.64
CA ARG A 48 -26.92 -21.80 -0.49
C ARG A 48 -25.51 -21.64 0.11
N THR A 49 -24.47 -22.05 -0.62
CA THR A 49 -23.08 -22.11 -0.18
C THR A 49 -22.35 -20.78 -0.33
N PHE A 50 -23.00 -19.76 -0.88
CA PHE A 50 -22.52 -18.39 -0.84
C PHE A 50 -23.60 -17.49 -0.29
N LEU A 51 -23.25 -16.70 0.72
CA LEU A 51 -24.07 -15.60 1.17
C LEU A 51 -23.63 -14.35 0.41
N PHE A 52 -24.59 -13.63 -0.17
CA PHE A 52 -24.30 -12.41 -0.89
C PHE A 52 -25.27 -11.31 -0.49
N GLU A 53 -24.73 -10.11 -0.28
CA GLU A 53 -25.49 -8.91 0.02
C GLU A 53 -25.08 -7.83 -0.97
N VAL A 54 -26.07 -7.14 -1.53
CA VAL A 54 -25.87 -5.95 -2.37
C VAL A 54 -26.71 -4.83 -1.80
N ASP A 55 -26.07 -3.72 -1.41
CA ASP A 55 -26.79 -2.54 -0.94
C ASP A 55 -27.19 -1.58 -2.07
N LYS A 56 -27.97 -0.55 -1.73
CA LYS A 56 -28.41 0.50 -2.66
C LYS A 56 -27.27 1.32 -3.30
N HIS A 57 -26.04 1.14 -2.84
CA HIS A 57 -24.85 1.81 -3.33
C HIS A 57 -23.94 0.87 -4.12
N ALA A 58 -24.43 -0.30 -4.52
CA ALA A 58 -23.69 -1.33 -5.22
C ALA A 58 -22.46 -1.83 -4.45
N ASN A 59 -22.47 -1.72 -3.11
CA ASN A 59 -21.49 -2.40 -2.28
C ASN A 59 -21.89 -3.86 -2.19
N VAL A 60 -20.93 -4.75 -2.47
CA VAL A 60 -21.13 -6.19 -2.46
C VAL A 60 -20.36 -6.79 -1.30
N VAL A 61 -21.04 -7.60 -0.49
CA VAL A 61 -20.40 -8.54 0.44
C VAL A 61 -20.67 -9.94 -0.08
N LEU A 62 -19.61 -10.72 -0.30
CA LEU A 62 -19.68 -12.12 -0.70
C LEU A 62 -18.95 -12.97 0.34
N GLU A 63 -19.66 -13.92 0.92
CA GLU A 63 -19.15 -14.84 1.92
C GLU A 63 -19.30 -16.27 1.42
N CYS A 64 -18.17 -16.97 1.33
CA CYS A 64 -18.11 -18.37 0.93
C CYS A 64 -18.34 -19.27 2.14
N CYS A 65 -19.34 -20.14 2.03
CA CYS A 65 -19.73 -21.15 3.02
C CYS A 65 -19.48 -22.57 2.49
N LEU A 66 -18.69 -22.73 1.42
CA LEU A 66 -18.23 -24.04 0.96
C LEU A 66 -17.32 -24.69 2.01
N PRO A 67 -17.25 -26.02 2.04
CA PRO A 67 -16.34 -26.72 2.93
C PRO A 67 -14.87 -26.39 2.59
N PRO A 68 -13.94 -26.43 3.56
CA PRO A 68 -12.53 -26.08 3.35
C PRO A 68 -11.79 -26.89 2.29
N THR A 69 -12.33 -28.06 1.91
CA THR A 69 -11.81 -28.91 0.84
C THR A 69 -12.00 -28.31 -0.56
N GLU A 70 -12.93 -27.36 -0.70
CA GLU A 70 -13.22 -26.69 -1.97
C GLU A 70 -12.46 -25.36 -2.10
N LYS A 71 -12.02 -25.06 -3.33
CA LYS A 71 -11.26 -23.85 -3.66
C LYS A 71 -12.10 -22.97 -4.58
N PRO A 72 -12.92 -22.05 -4.03
CA PRO A 72 -13.87 -21.28 -4.80
C PRO A 72 -13.17 -20.36 -5.79
N VAL A 73 -13.79 -20.22 -6.96
CA VAL A 73 -13.36 -19.31 -8.03
C VAL A 73 -14.44 -18.27 -8.26
N ILE A 74 -14.13 -17.03 -7.92
CA ILE A 74 -15.04 -15.88 -8.04
C ILE A 74 -14.59 -15.03 -9.23
N ARG A 75 -15.49 -14.65 -10.13
CA ARG A 75 -15.22 -13.71 -11.22
C ARG A 75 -15.90 -12.37 -10.97
N LEU A 76 -15.15 -11.29 -11.05
CA LEU A 76 -15.62 -9.91 -10.85
C LEU A 76 -15.45 -9.12 -12.14
N ARG A 77 -16.50 -8.39 -12.55
CA ARG A 77 -16.49 -7.59 -13.78
C ARG A 77 -17.43 -6.39 -13.73
N GLY A 78 -17.24 -5.43 -14.63
CA GLY A 78 -18.15 -4.30 -14.82
C GLY A 78 -17.79 -3.08 -13.99
N LYS A 79 -18.67 -2.07 -13.95
CA LYS A 79 -18.33 -0.73 -13.44
C LYS A 79 -19.41 -0.16 -12.51
N ALA A 80 -18.98 0.40 -11.37
CA ALA A 80 -19.85 1.16 -10.47
C ALA A 80 -19.09 2.02 -9.46
N LYS A 81 -19.81 2.91 -8.79
CA LYS A 81 -19.38 3.55 -7.54
C LYS A 81 -19.85 2.72 -6.34
N GLY A 82 -19.07 1.72 -5.97
CA GLY A 82 -19.34 0.77 -4.90
C GLY A 82 -18.08 0.03 -4.48
N THR A 83 -18.24 -0.89 -3.52
CA THR A 83 -17.13 -1.71 -3.00
C THR A 83 -17.38 -3.20 -3.17
N PHE A 84 -16.34 -4.00 -3.02
CA PHE A 84 -16.43 -5.45 -2.93
C PHE A 84 -15.72 -5.94 -1.67
N THR A 85 -16.39 -6.76 -0.88
CA THR A 85 -15.84 -7.45 0.29
C THR A 85 -16.01 -8.95 0.14
N TYR A 86 -14.91 -9.68 0.20
CA TYR A 86 -14.90 -11.14 0.16
C TYR A 86 -14.48 -11.76 1.48
N LYS A 87 -15.21 -12.78 1.93
CA LYS A 87 -14.90 -13.58 3.11
C LYS A 87 -14.91 -15.07 2.75
N ALA A 88 -13.94 -15.79 3.27
CA ALA A 88 -13.87 -17.25 3.25
C ALA A 88 -12.95 -17.70 4.38
N GLU A 89 -13.07 -18.96 4.77
CA GLU A 89 -12.20 -19.60 5.79
C GLU A 89 -11.11 -20.50 5.18
N HIS A 90 -11.04 -20.56 3.84
CA HIS A 90 -10.18 -21.46 3.08
C HIS A 90 -9.57 -20.74 1.87
N PRO A 91 -8.51 -21.29 1.24
CA PRO A 91 -7.88 -20.64 0.09
C PRO A 91 -8.86 -20.40 -1.07
N SER A 92 -8.70 -19.30 -1.78
CA SER A 92 -9.66 -18.88 -2.81
C SER A 92 -9.00 -18.25 -4.02
N THR A 93 -9.68 -18.31 -5.17
CA THR A 93 -9.26 -17.63 -6.39
C THR A 93 -10.28 -16.56 -6.74
N ILE A 94 -9.81 -15.35 -7.04
CA ILE A 94 -10.63 -14.27 -7.55
C ILE A 94 -10.07 -13.83 -8.90
N ILE A 95 -10.91 -13.83 -9.93
CA ILE A 95 -10.60 -13.36 -11.27
C ILE A 95 -11.20 -11.96 -11.40
N VAL A 96 -10.37 -10.95 -11.65
CA VAL A 96 -10.84 -9.61 -12.02
C VAL A 96 -10.73 -9.45 -13.52
N ASP A 97 -11.84 -9.10 -14.15
CA ASP A 97 -11.98 -9.16 -15.60
C ASP A 97 -12.80 -7.97 -16.12
N GLY A 98 -12.11 -6.86 -16.40
CA GLY A 98 -12.76 -5.61 -16.78
C GLY A 98 -13.52 -4.96 -15.62
N LEU A 99 -13.00 -5.07 -14.39
CA LEU A 99 -13.59 -4.50 -13.19
C LEU A 99 -13.16 -3.02 -13.03
N ASN A 100 -14.12 -2.12 -12.83
CA ASN A 100 -13.86 -0.70 -12.56
C ASN A 100 -14.71 -0.22 -11.38
N LEU A 101 -14.13 -0.18 -10.19
CA LEU A 101 -14.81 0.26 -8.97
C LEU A 101 -14.23 1.56 -8.44
N SER A 102 -15.11 2.51 -8.14
CA SER A 102 -14.78 3.67 -7.31
C SER A 102 -15.42 3.51 -5.93
N GLY A 103 -14.57 3.48 -4.91
CA GLY A 103 -14.97 3.37 -3.51
C GLY A 103 -15.75 4.58 -3.02
N ARG A 104 -16.08 4.53 -1.73
CA ARG A 104 -16.72 5.62 -1.00
C ARG A 104 -15.94 5.83 0.29
N SER A 105 -15.94 7.08 0.78
CA SER A 105 -15.26 7.42 2.02
C SER A 105 -15.61 6.46 3.15
N GLY A 106 -14.59 6.08 3.92
CA GLY A 106 -14.69 5.15 5.06
C GLY A 106 -14.67 3.65 4.72
N LYS A 107 -14.68 3.22 3.45
CA LYS A 107 -14.64 1.79 3.06
C LYS A 107 -13.53 1.46 2.06
N THR A 108 -12.86 0.32 2.24
CA THR A 108 -11.89 -0.21 1.26
C THR A 108 -12.65 -0.58 -0.01
N THR A 109 -12.17 -0.17 -1.18
CA THR A 109 -12.83 -0.47 -2.46
C THR A 109 -12.91 -1.96 -2.73
N PHE A 110 -11.81 -2.68 -2.48
CA PHE A 110 -11.73 -4.13 -2.59
C PHE A 110 -11.12 -4.72 -1.31
N SER A 111 -11.95 -5.32 -0.46
CA SER A 111 -11.51 -5.95 0.79
C SER A 111 -11.59 -7.48 0.73
N ILE A 112 -10.45 -8.14 0.77
CA ILE A 112 -10.33 -9.58 1.01
C ILE A 112 -10.14 -9.77 2.52
N LYS A 113 -11.18 -10.27 3.18
CA LYS A 113 -11.16 -10.57 4.63
C LYS A 113 -10.66 -11.98 4.94
N ASN A 114 -10.48 -12.81 3.91
CA ASN A 114 -9.90 -14.14 4.04
C ASN A 114 -8.53 -14.05 4.73
N THR A 115 -8.30 -14.88 5.74
CA THR A 115 -7.00 -15.03 6.41
C THR A 115 -6.12 -16.06 5.69
N GLN A 116 -6.75 -16.99 4.95
CA GLN A 116 -6.08 -17.96 4.11
C GLN A 116 -5.61 -17.34 2.78
N PRO A 117 -4.68 -18.00 2.06
CA PRO A 117 -4.17 -17.51 0.78
C PRO A 117 -5.26 -17.23 -0.24
N THR A 118 -5.23 -16.04 -0.83
CA THR A 118 -6.08 -15.66 -1.96
C THR A 118 -5.22 -15.41 -3.19
N THR A 119 -5.59 -16.03 -4.32
CA THR A 119 -4.99 -15.74 -5.63
C THR A 119 -5.88 -14.80 -6.41
N LEU A 120 -5.34 -13.67 -6.83
CA LEU A 120 -6.00 -12.68 -7.68
C LEU A 120 -5.46 -12.83 -9.12
N ILE A 121 -6.31 -13.30 -10.02
CA ILE A 121 -6.00 -13.47 -11.44
C ILE A 121 -6.48 -12.23 -12.19
N LEU A 122 -5.54 -11.51 -12.81
CA LEU A 122 -5.81 -10.32 -13.60
C LEU A 122 -6.11 -10.71 -15.04
N ARG A 123 -7.27 -10.28 -15.54
CA ARG A 123 -7.65 -10.32 -16.96
C ARG A 123 -8.11 -8.94 -17.40
N ASN A 124 -7.76 -8.55 -18.63
CA ASN A 124 -8.09 -7.22 -19.18
C ASN A 124 -7.62 -6.08 -18.27
N GLU A 125 -8.09 -4.86 -18.52
CA GLU A 125 -7.81 -3.70 -17.68
C GLU A 125 -8.80 -3.61 -16.51
N ASN A 126 -8.26 -3.52 -15.29
CA ASN A 126 -9.04 -3.36 -14.05
C ASN A 126 -8.63 -2.09 -13.31
N LYS A 127 -9.59 -1.37 -12.76
CA LYS A 127 -9.39 -0.07 -12.09
C LYS A 127 -10.07 -0.07 -10.73
N LEU A 128 -9.33 0.23 -9.68
CA LEU A 128 -9.85 0.47 -8.34
C LEU A 128 -9.42 1.86 -7.90
N HIS A 129 -10.36 2.64 -7.40
CA HIS A 129 -10.12 3.94 -6.77
C HIS A 129 -10.76 3.93 -5.39
N ASP A 130 -10.13 4.51 -4.37
CA ASP A 130 -10.72 4.66 -3.02
C ASP A 130 -11.91 5.63 -2.95
N GLY A 131 -12.23 6.32 -4.05
CA GLY A 131 -13.30 7.31 -4.16
C GLY A 131 -12.77 8.73 -3.97
N SER A 132 -13.64 9.75 -4.04
CA SER A 132 -13.25 11.14 -3.72
C SER A 132 -13.07 11.29 -2.21
N PRO A 133 -12.10 12.09 -1.73
CA PRO A 133 -11.94 12.38 -0.31
C PRO A 133 -13.24 12.98 0.21
N ALA A 134 -13.98 12.22 1.04
CA ALA A 134 -15.11 12.78 1.77
C ALA A 134 -14.62 13.00 3.19
N CYS A 135 -14.50 14.29 3.53
CA CYS A 135 -14.17 14.89 4.82
C CYS A 135 -12.90 14.42 5.54
N ASP A 136 -12.19 15.42 6.04
CA ASP A 136 -10.82 15.38 6.54
C ASP A 136 -10.64 14.69 7.92
N THR A 137 -11.55 13.80 8.31
CA THR A 137 -11.61 13.34 9.72
C THR A 137 -11.69 11.83 9.94
N VAL A 138 -11.70 11.00 8.89
CA VAL A 138 -11.81 9.56 9.07
C VAL A 138 -10.73 8.85 8.26
N SER A 139 -9.95 7.98 8.92
CA SER A 139 -8.87 7.21 8.27
C SER A 139 -9.36 6.69 6.93
N ALA A 140 -8.72 7.11 5.85
CA ALA A 140 -8.97 6.52 4.55
C ALA A 140 -8.86 5.01 4.61
N LYS A 141 -9.62 4.33 3.76
CA LYS A 141 -9.43 2.90 3.54
C LYS A 141 -8.78 2.69 2.18
N ASP A 142 -7.89 1.70 2.11
CA ASP A 142 -7.08 1.42 0.92
C ASP A 142 -7.91 1.05 -0.32
N CYS A 143 -7.32 1.11 -1.51
CA CYS A 143 -7.98 0.58 -2.72
C CYS A 143 -8.15 -0.94 -2.64
N LEU A 144 -7.07 -1.65 -2.33
CA LEU A 144 -7.05 -3.11 -2.18
C LEU A 144 -6.48 -3.48 -0.80
N ARG A 145 -7.23 -4.27 -0.04
CA ARG A 145 -6.77 -4.80 1.25
C ARG A 145 -6.98 -6.29 1.36
N SER A 146 -5.91 -7.02 1.68
CA SER A 146 -5.97 -8.44 2.08
C SER A 146 -5.65 -8.61 3.57
N LYS A 147 -6.50 -9.36 4.29
CA LYS A 147 -6.23 -9.80 5.67
C LYS A 147 -5.24 -10.97 5.72
N GLY A 148 -5.24 -11.83 4.71
CA GLY A 148 -4.39 -13.01 4.58
C GLY A 148 -3.26 -12.80 3.59
N HIS A 149 -2.75 -13.91 3.05
CA HIS A 149 -1.74 -13.89 1.98
C HIS A 149 -2.40 -13.56 0.63
N LEU A 150 -1.69 -12.81 -0.21
CA LEU A 150 -2.18 -12.41 -1.53
C LEU A 150 -1.16 -12.80 -2.59
N THR A 151 -1.60 -13.54 -3.60
CA THR A 151 -0.82 -13.79 -4.82
C THR A 151 -1.49 -13.10 -6.00
N ILE A 152 -0.75 -12.34 -6.80
CA ILE A 152 -1.22 -11.74 -8.05
C ILE A 152 -0.57 -12.46 -9.22
N MET A 153 -1.38 -12.79 -10.22
CA MET A 153 -0.93 -13.40 -11.47
C MET A 153 -1.90 -13.06 -12.62
N GLY A 154 -1.57 -13.47 -13.83
CA GLY A 154 -2.40 -13.29 -15.03
C GLY A 154 -1.70 -12.44 -16.08
N ASP A 155 -2.40 -12.15 -17.15
CA ASP A 155 -1.93 -11.34 -18.28
C ASP A 155 -2.55 -9.94 -18.30
N GLY A 156 -3.57 -9.70 -17.47
CA GLY A 156 -4.24 -8.42 -17.35
C GLY A 156 -3.50 -7.37 -16.50
N GLU A 157 -4.18 -6.24 -16.33
CA GLU A 157 -3.70 -5.08 -15.60
C GLU A 157 -4.65 -4.73 -14.44
N LEU A 158 -4.08 -4.30 -13.31
CA LEU A 158 -4.79 -3.73 -12.18
C LEU A 158 -4.19 -2.36 -11.83
N GLN A 159 -5.01 -1.31 -11.95
CA GLN A 159 -4.69 0.06 -11.56
C GLN A 159 -5.34 0.38 -10.21
N LEU A 160 -4.53 0.79 -9.24
CA LEU A 160 -4.96 1.23 -7.91
C LEU A 160 -4.68 2.73 -7.77
N LYS A 161 -5.73 3.52 -7.53
CA LYS A 161 -5.63 4.98 -7.34
C LYS A 161 -6.14 5.37 -5.95
N ALA A 162 -5.21 5.61 -5.02
CA ALA A 162 -5.52 6.01 -3.66
C ALA A 162 -5.32 7.52 -3.49
N SER A 163 -6.34 8.22 -3.02
CA SER A 163 -6.37 9.69 -2.99
C SER A 163 -6.75 10.26 -1.63
N HIS A 164 -7.19 9.42 -0.69
CA HIS A 164 -7.58 9.88 0.64
C HIS A 164 -6.38 9.93 1.59
N THR A 165 -6.51 10.71 2.65
CA THR A 165 -5.48 10.87 3.68
C THR A 165 -5.10 9.54 4.34
N GLY A 166 -3.83 9.17 4.23
CA GLY A 166 -3.28 7.93 4.79
C GLY A 166 -3.66 6.65 4.04
N SER A 167 -4.31 6.78 2.88
CA SER A 167 -4.72 5.65 2.06
C SER A 167 -3.51 4.91 1.50
N LYS A 168 -3.59 3.58 1.43
CA LYS A 168 -2.66 2.81 0.60
C LYS A 168 -3.28 2.46 -0.73
N GLY A 169 -2.45 2.35 -1.77
CA GLY A 169 -2.86 1.67 -2.99
C GLY A 169 -3.22 0.22 -2.66
N MET A 170 -2.29 -0.50 -2.03
CA MET A 170 -2.49 -1.86 -1.57
C MET A 170 -2.00 -2.06 -0.13
N LYS A 171 -2.76 -2.79 0.67
CA LYS A 171 -2.29 -3.32 1.96
C LYS A 171 -2.51 -4.83 2.06
N CYS A 172 -1.45 -5.58 2.28
CA CYS A 172 -1.51 -7.01 2.59
C CYS A 172 -1.03 -7.25 4.03
N LYS A 173 -1.91 -7.80 4.88
CA LYS A 173 -1.51 -8.17 6.25
C LYS A 173 -0.68 -9.45 6.30
N GLY A 174 -0.80 -10.32 5.31
CA GLY A 174 0.05 -11.50 5.17
C GLY A 174 1.22 -11.28 4.23
N ASN A 175 1.76 -12.39 3.74
CA ASN A 175 2.73 -12.45 2.66
C ASN A 175 2.14 -12.05 1.32
N PHE A 176 2.96 -11.47 0.45
CA PHE A 176 2.57 -11.05 -0.89
C PHE A 176 3.46 -11.70 -1.95
N ARG A 177 2.85 -12.23 -3.02
CA ARG A 177 3.58 -12.75 -4.19
C ARG A 177 3.03 -12.14 -5.46
N MET A 178 3.90 -11.72 -6.37
CA MET A 178 3.54 -11.31 -7.72
C MET A 178 4.26 -12.21 -8.71
N LEU A 179 3.49 -13.05 -9.41
CA LEU A 179 4.00 -14.02 -10.37
C LEU A 179 4.00 -13.45 -11.80
N SER A 180 2.96 -12.68 -12.15
CA SER A 180 2.78 -12.08 -13.47
C SER A 180 1.70 -10.98 -13.43
N GLY A 181 1.39 -10.41 -14.60
CA GLY A 181 0.41 -9.34 -14.76
C GLY A 181 1.02 -7.95 -14.56
N THR A 182 0.20 -6.91 -14.73
CA THR A 182 0.63 -5.52 -14.52
C THR A 182 -0.10 -4.94 -13.32
N LEU A 183 0.65 -4.49 -12.31
CA LEU A 183 0.12 -3.77 -11.15
C LEU A 183 0.60 -2.32 -11.19
N LYS A 184 -0.32 -1.39 -11.41
CA LYS A 184 -0.04 0.06 -11.39
C LYS A 184 -0.66 0.68 -10.16
N VAL A 185 0.12 1.37 -9.35
CA VAL A 185 -0.32 1.99 -8.11
C VAL A 185 0.04 3.46 -8.14
N SER A 186 -0.93 4.32 -7.86
CA SER A 186 -0.71 5.76 -7.69
C SER A 186 -1.37 6.22 -6.41
N THR A 187 -0.62 6.92 -5.56
CA THR A 187 -1.15 7.49 -4.32
C THR A 187 -0.89 8.98 -4.24
N THR A 188 -1.97 9.76 -4.13
CA THR A 188 -1.95 11.23 -4.12
C THR A 188 -2.60 11.83 -2.87
N GLY A 189 -3.06 11.00 -1.94
CA GLY A 189 -3.67 11.49 -0.69
C GLY A 189 -2.66 12.11 0.26
N SER A 190 -3.13 12.86 1.25
CA SER A 190 -2.27 13.51 2.25
C SER A 190 -1.93 12.58 3.44
N TYR A 191 -1.20 13.08 4.44
CA TYR A 191 -0.95 12.47 5.75
C TYR A 191 -1.79 13.16 6.84
N LEU A 192 -2.02 12.50 7.98
CA LEU A 192 -3.01 12.96 8.97
C LEU A 192 -2.70 14.32 9.63
N ARG A 193 -1.45 14.80 9.59
CA ARG A 193 -1.02 16.04 10.28
C ARG A 193 -1.26 17.32 9.47
N GLU A 194 -1.24 17.28 8.14
CA GLU A 194 -1.49 18.48 7.29
C GLU A 194 -2.89 19.07 7.57
N ILE A 195 -3.88 18.21 7.79
CA ILE A 195 -5.26 18.61 8.08
C ILE A 195 -5.40 19.30 9.45
N LEU A 196 -4.72 18.81 10.48
CA LEU A 196 -4.82 19.38 11.83
C LEU A 196 -4.23 20.80 11.86
N VAL A 197 -3.08 20.99 11.21
CA VAL A 197 -2.40 22.30 11.12
C VAL A 197 -3.20 23.29 10.28
N GLU A 198 -3.79 22.88 9.14
CA GLU A 198 -4.65 23.77 8.36
C GLU A 198 -5.93 24.17 9.09
N ARG A 199 -6.50 23.26 9.89
CA ARG A 199 -7.68 23.57 10.73
C ARG A 199 -7.34 24.54 11.86
N GLU A 200 -6.21 24.34 12.54
CA GLU A 200 -5.73 25.26 13.57
C GLU A 200 -5.37 26.64 12.98
N ALA A 201 -4.73 26.67 11.81
CA ALA A 201 -4.41 27.92 11.11
C ALA A 201 -5.68 28.68 10.69
N ARG A 202 -6.73 27.99 10.20
CA ARG A 202 -8.04 28.59 9.91
C ARG A 202 -8.78 29.03 11.16
N PHE A 203 -8.63 28.30 12.27
CA PHE A 203 -9.20 28.68 13.56
C PHE A 203 -8.56 29.97 14.08
N LEU A 204 -7.23 30.06 14.05
CA LEU A 204 -6.46 31.25 14.47
C LEU A 204 -6.71 32.46 13.56
N GLN A 205 -6.88 32.27 12.25
CA GLN A 205 -7.21 33.36 11.31
C GLN A 205 -8.62 33.94 11.53
N ASN A 206 -9.53 33.15 12.12
CA ASN A 206 -10.88 33.58 12.45
C ASN A 206 -11.02 34.08 13.90
N MET A 207 -9.97 34.02 14.72
CA MET A 207 -9.94 34.70 16.00
C MET A 207 -9.78 36.21 15.77
N ASP A 208 -10.74 36.98 16.23
CA ASP A 208 -10.65 38.44 16.28
C ASP A 208 -9.66 38.85 17.38
N VAL A 209 -8.38 38.92 17.04
CA VAL A 209 -7.29 39.33 17.94
C VAL A 209 -7.41 40.76 18.45
N THR A 210 -8.41 41.53 17.99
CA THR A 210 -8.68 42.89 18.46
C THR A 210 -9.69 42.95 19.62
N LYS A 211 -10.34 41.83 19.96
CA LYS A 211 -11.14 41.70 21.16
C LYS A 211 -10.36 40.88 22.19
N PRO A 212 -9.70 41.52 23.17
CA PRO A 212 -9.20 40.77 24.30
C PRO A 212 -10.41 40.27 25.07
N ASP A 213 -10.72 38.99 24.97
CA ASP A 213 -11.71 38.32 25.84
C ASP A 213 -11.23 38.21 27.32
N PHE A 214 -10.18 38.96 27.68
CA PHE A 214 -9.67 39.06 29.04
C PHE A 214 -10.19 40.34 29.70
N PRO A 215 -10.89 40.25 30.85
CA PRO A 215 -11.21 41.43 31.63
C PRO A 215 -9.92 42.12 32.10
N PRO A 216 -9.89 43.46 32.23
CA PRO A 216 -8.71 44.19 32.66
C PRO A 216 -8.25 43.78 34.07
N PHE A 217 -6.94 43.80 34.32
CA PHE A 217 -6.34 43.51 35.62
C PHE A 217 -6.92 44.41 36.72
N PRO A 218 -7.43 43.86 37.84
CA PRO A 218 -7.77 44.69 39.00
C PRO A 218 -6.47 45.20 39.64
N GLY A 219 -6.24 46.51 39.57
CA GLY A 219 -5.04 47.17 40.09
C GLY A 219 -4.94 47.25 41.61
N ASP A 220 -5.69 46.43 42.35
CA ASP A 220 -5.81 46.46 43.81
C ASP A 220 -5.14 45.27 44.52
N GLY A 221 -4.48 44.38 43.79
CA GLY A 221 -3.78 43.22 44.34
C GLY A 221 -4.70 42.06 44.73
N SER A 222 -5.97 42.08 44.33
CA SER A 222 -6.85 40.92 44.45
C SER A 222 -6.43 39.78 43.50
N PRO A 223 -6.60 38.50 43.89
CA PRO A 223 -6.30 37.36 43.02
C PRO A 223 -7.23 37.35 41.79
N MET A 224 -6.68 37.02 40.62
CA MET A 224 -7.44 37.03 39.37
C MET A 224 -8.66 36.11 39.43
N PRO A 225 -9.81 36.51 38.84
CA PRO A 225 -10.87 35.56 38.59
C PRO A 225 -10.36 34.42 37.69
N PRO A 226 -10.84 33.19 37.87
CA PRO A 226 -10.45 32.08 36.99
C PRO A 226 -10.82 32.44 35.54
N PRO A 227 -9.98 32.05 34.55
CA PRO A 227 -10.27 32.32 33.16
C PRO A 227 -11.65 31.77 32.78
N PRO A 228 -12.39 32.43 31.88
CA PRO A 228 -13.66 31.89 31.41
C PRO A 228 -13.42 30.46 30.89
N PRO A 229 -14.35 29.52 31.12
CA PRO A 229 -14.21 28.19 30.56
C PRO A 229 -14.14 28.33 29.04
N MET A 230 -13.00 27.94 28.45
CA MET A 230 -12.89 27.83 27.01
C MET A 230 -14.02 26.92 26.51
N PRO A 231 -14.69 27.25 25.40
CA PRO A 231 -15.55 26.26 24.76
C PRO A 231 -14.69 25.04 24.47
N ARG A 232 -14.97 23.93 25.15
CA ARG A 232 -14.33 22.66 24.83
C ARG A 232 -14.58 22.41 23.34
N PRO A 233 -13.54 22.21 22.52
CA PRO A 233 -13.73 21.54 21.23
C PRO A 233 -14.49 20.25 21.52
N ASP A 234 -15.43 19.89 20.65
CA ASP A 234 -16.28 18.73 20.88
C ASP A 234 -15.46 17.50 21.34
N ASP A 235 -16.02 16.72 22.26
CA ASP A 235 -15.33 15.61 22.93
C ASP A 235 -14.97 14.45 21.96
N SER A 236 -15.01 14.64 20.64
CA SER A 236 -14.51 13.67 19.65
C SER A 236 -13.04 13.88 19.26
N LEU A 237 -12.41 14.96 19.74
CA LEU A 237 -11.01 15.31 19.42
C LEU A 237 -9.95 14.65 20.32
N PHE A 238 -10.34 14.08 21.47
CA PHE A 238 -9.39 13.58 22.47
C PHE A 238 -9.18 12.05 22.50
N ASP A 239 -9.95 11.26 21.75
CA ASP A 239 -9.74 9.79 21.68
C ASP A 239 -8.48 9.35 20.89
N VAL A 240 -7.67 10.32 20.45
CA VAL A 240 -6.33 10.09 19.85
C VAL A 240 -5.20 10.53 20.79
N PHE A 241 -5.52 11.15 21.93
CA PHE A 241 -4.57 11.55 22.96
C PHE A 241 -4.48 10.45 24.02
N ASP A 242 -3.34 9.77 24.08
CA ASP A 242 -2.94 8.96 25.24
C ASP A 242 -2.21 9.89 26.23
N PRO A 243 -2.84 10.27 27.35
CA PRO A 243 -2.23 11.17 28.33
C PRO A 243 -1.08 10.53 29.11
N ASP A 244 -0.94 9.19 29.08
CA ASP A 244 0.00 8.46 29.94
C ASP A 244 1.42 8.35 29.37
N ASN A 245 1.68 8.91 28.18
CA ASN A 245 2.98 8.78 27.49
C ASN A 245 3.67 10.11 27.15
N PHE A 246 3.39 11.18 27.91
CA PHE A 246 4.15 12.44 27.81
C PHE A 246 5.41 12.42 28.68
N PRO A 247 6.61 12.71 28.14
CA PRO A 247 7.73 13.09 28.99
C PRO A 247 7.43 14.48 29.55
N SER A 248 7.24 14.56 30.87
CA SER A 248 7.22 15.84 31.57
C SER A 248 8.61 16.47 31.49
N ASP A 249 8.74 17.66 30.90
CA ASP A 249 9.79 18.57 31.37
C ASP A 249 9.22 19.49 32.45
N SER A 250 10.10 19.89 33.36
CA SER A 250 9.78 20.51 34.64
C SER A 250 9.45 22.01 34.54
N SER A 251 9.09 22.52 33.36
CA SER A 251 8.92 23.97 33.15
C SER A 251 7.48 24.47 33.02
N GLY A 252 6.49 23.58 32.88
CA GLY A 252 5.06 23.95 32.94
C GLY A 252 4.60 24.98 31.89
N TRP A 253 5.42 25.24 30.87
CA TRP A 253 5.11 26.12 29.76
C TRP A 253 4.84 25.29 28.51
N PHE A 254 3.69 25.53 27.87
CA PHE A 254 3.38 25.00 26.54
C PHE A 254 4.35 25.62 25.52
N ILE A 255 5.45 24.93 25.26
CA ILE A 255 6.16 25.04 23.99
C ILE A 255 5.67 23.85 23.17
N PRO A 256 4.93 24.05 22.06
CA PRO A 256 4.78 22.99 21.08
C PRO A 256 6.20 22.57 20.73
N SER A 257 6.56 21.32 20.98
CA SER A 257 7.80 20.75 20.47
C SER A 257 7.73 20.78 18.95
N MET A 258 8.12 21.93 18.39
CA MET A 258 8.52 22.02 17.01
C MET A 258 9.76 21.14 16.91
N VAL A 259 9.73 20.20 15.98
CA VAL A 259 10.77 19.20 15.65
C VAL A 259 10.58 17.84 16.35
N GLU A 260 9.53 17.11 15.96
CA GLU A 260 9.64 15.69 15.59
C GLU A 260 8.65 15.42 14.44
N ARG A 261 9.16 14.94 13.29
CA ARG A 261 8.37 14.68 12.08
C ARG A 261 7.65 13.34 12.19
N ASP A 262 6.77 13.22 13.18
CA ASP A 262 6.05 11.97 13.42
C ASP A 262 4.87 11.85 12.45
N TYR A 263 5.14 11.37 11.23
CA TYR A 263 4.12 11.18 10.19
C TYR A 263 3.21 9.98 10.51
N LYS A 264 2.30 10.11 11.49
CA LYS A 264 1.30 9.07 11.75
C LYS A 264 0.31 8.99 10.57
N GLY A 265 0.17 7.80 9.98
CA GLY A 265 -0.83 7.50 8.96
C GLY A 265 -0.55 8.10 7.58
N THR A 266 0.66 7.94 7.04
CA THR A 266 0.99 8.36 5.66
C THR A 266 0.34 7.46 4.61
N CYS A 267 0.18 8.03 3.41
CA CYS A 267 -0.07 7.25 2.21
C CYS A 267 1.13 6.33 1.94
N LYS A 268 0.90 5.19 1.30
CA LYS A 268 1.97 4.31 0.80
C LYS A 268 1.47 3.63 -0.47
N GLY A 269 2.34 3.37 -1.44
CA GLY A 269 1.95 2.66 -2.65
C GLY A 269 1.45 1.26 -2.33
N VAL A 270 2.39 0.39 -1.93
CA VAL A 270 2.14 -1.00 -1.57
C VAL A 270 2.73 -1.27 -0.19
N LYS A 271 1.89 -1.67 0.78
CA LYS A 271 2.32 -2.01 2.14
C LYS A 271 2.05 -3.47 2.47
N ILE A 272 3.11 -4.22 2.73
CA ILE A 272 3.09 -5.65 3.06
C ILE A 272 3.55 -5.81 4.52
N MET A 273 2.72 -6.42 5.36
CA MET A 273 3.10 -6.69 6.76
C MET A 273 3.94 -7.98 6.91
N GLY A 274 3.91 -8.84 5.89
CA GLY A 274 4.75 -10.04 5.79
C GLY A 274 5.97 -9.83 4.90
N THR A 275 6.43 -10.92 4.30
CA THR A 275 7.48 -10.92 3.27
C THR A 275 6.84 -10.76 1.89
N ALA A 276 7.53 -10.08 0.98
CA ALA A 276 7.13 -9.91 -0.40
C ALA A 276 8.02 -10.71 -1.36
N TRP A 277 7.41 -11.29 -2.40
CA TRP A 277 8.10 -11.90 -3.53
C TRP A 277 7.60 -11.28 -4.84
N ILE A 278 8.52 -10.80 -5.67
CA ILE A 278 8.24 -10.38 -7.04
C ILE A 278 9.04 -11.32 -7.95
N GLU A 279 8.31 -12.21 -8.63
CA GLU A 279 8.85 -13.27 -9.46
C GLU A 279 8.67 -12.97 -10.96
N GLY A 280 7.73 -12.08 -11.31
CA GLY A 280 7.47 -11.67 -12.68
C GLY A 280 6.42 -10.56 -12.80
N GLY A 281 6.05 -10.21 -14.04
CA GLY A 281 5.09 -9.15 -14.34
C GLY A 281 5.71 -7.73 -14.35
N GLU A 282 4.85 -6.70 -14.37
CA GLU A 282 5.25 -5.29 -14.32
C GLU A 282 4.63 -4.61 -13.10
N LEU A 283 5.46 -4.11 -12.18
CA LEU A 283 5.05 -3.31 -11.03
C LEU A 283 5.41 -1.85 -11.29
N LYS A 284 4.41 -0.97 -11.29
CA LYS A 284 4.58 0.48 -11.36
C LYS A 284 3.99 1.14 -10.14
N VAL A 285 4.77 1.90 -9.39
CA VAL A 285 4.29 2.62 -8.20
C VAL A 285 4.70 4.08 -8.29
N SER A 286 3.74 4.97 -8.03
CA SER A 286 3.97 6.40 -7.91
C SER A 286 3.34 6.93 -6.62
N THR A 287 4.12 7.57 -5.77
CA THR A 287 3.63 8.27 -4.57
C THR A 287 4.12 9.70 -4.57
N SER A 288 3.27 10.64 -4.11
CA SER A 288 3.56 12.07 -4.22
C SER A 288 3.42 12.86 -2.92
N SER A 289 2.96 12.24 -1.84
CA SER A 289 2.70 12.92 -0.57
C SER A 289 3.83 12.73 0.44
N PRO A 290 4.08 13.70 1.34
CA PRO A 290 5.11 13.55 2.36
C PRO A 290 5.02 12.26 3.17
N GLY A 291 6.17 11.60 3.34
CA GLY A 291 6.29 10.34 4.07
C GLY A 291 5.68 9.12 3.35
N ALA A 292 5.37 9.22 2.04
CA ALA A 292 4.80 8.12 1.29
C ALA A 292 5.85 7.30 0.54
N GLU A 293 6.16 6.13 1.08
CA GLU A 293 7.02 5.14 0.42
C GLU A 293 6.29 4.45 -0.74
N GLY A 294 7.07 4.00 -1.72
CA GLY A 294 6.59 3.24 -2.86
C GLY A 294 6.16 1.82 -2.49
N PHE A 295 7.13 0.96 -2.15
CA PHE A 295 6.92 -0.46 -1.88
C PHE A 295 7.57 -0.87 -0.55
N GLU A 296 6.73 -1.15 0.44
CA GLU A 296 7.13 -1.42 1.82
C GLU A 296 6.81 -2.88 2.19
N ALA A 297 7.78 -3.61 2.75
CA ALA A 297 7.53 -4.91 3.37
C ALA A 297 8.17 -5.04 4.76
N LYS A 298 7.42 -5.50 5.75
CA LYS A 298 7.92 -5.56 7.14
C LYS A 298 8.80 -6.77 7.48
N LYS A 299 8.91 -7.78 6.62
CA LYS A 299 9.73 -8.98 6.88
C LYS A 299 10.75 -9.33 5.80
N GLY A 300 10.97 -8.45 4.84
CA GLY A 300 11.89 -8.67 3.72
C GLY A 300 11.21 -8.71 2.35
N ILE A 301 12.03 -8.54 1.32
CA ILE A 301 11.62 -8.43 -0.08
C ILE A 301 12.53 -9.32 -0.91
N ASN A 302 11.96 -10.18 -1.74
CA ASN A 302 12.69 -11.05 -2.66
C ASN A 302 12.25 -10.74 -4.08
N ILE A 303 13.19 -10.30 -4.92
CA ILE A 303 12.95 -9.98 -6.32
C ILE A 303 13.77 -10.94 -7.17
N SER A 304 13.07 -11.80 -7.91
CA SER A 304 13.71 -12.79 -8.81
C SER A 304 13.39 -12.55 -10.28
N GLY A 305 12.47 -11.63 -10.58
CA GLY A 305 12.11 -11.24 -11.93
C GLY A 305 11.15 -10.07 -11.98
N GLY A 306 10.64 -9.79 -13.18
CA GLY A 306 9.70 -8.70 -13.43
C GLY A 306 10.36 -7.37 -13.78
N LYS A 307 9.51 -6.42 -14.16
CA LYS A 307 9.88 -5.03 -14.46
C LYS A 307 9.30 -4.12 -13.40
N ILE A 308 10.14 -3.48 -12.60
CA ILE A 308 9.74 -2.69 -11.44
C ILE A 308 10.13 -1.24 -11.69
N ARG A 309 9.16 -0.34 -11.67
CA ARG A 309 9.35 1.11 -11.80
C ARG A 309 8.68 1.81 -10.64
N ILE A 310 9.46 2.40 -9.75
CA ILE A 310 8.96 3.08 -8.56
C ILE A 310 9.45 4.53 -8.57
N GLU A 311 8.53 5.46 -8.39
CA GLU A 311 8.79 6.88 -8.15
C GLU A 311 8.09 7.26 -6.86
N ALA A 312 8.86 7.50 -5.80
CA ALA A 312 8.32 7.75 -4.46
C ALA A 312 8.66 9.15 -3.95
N TYR A 313 7.78 9.68 -3.10
CA TYR A 313 8.10 10.86 -2.31
C TYR A 313 9.19 10.53 -1.30
N ASP A 314 8.92 9.52 -0.48
CA ASP A 314 9.78 8.98 0.59
C ASP A 314 10.54 7.78 0.04
N ASP A 315 10.81 6.73 0.82
CA ASP A 315 11.59 5.61 0.30
C ASP A 315 10.94 4.95 -0.91
N GLY A 316 11.73 4.66 -1.93
CA GLY A 316 11.25 3.92 -3.09
C GLY A 316 10.84 2.49 -2.70
N ILE A 317 11.79 1.75 -2.15
CA ILE A 317 11.59 0.43 -1.56
C ILE A 317 12.08 0.49 -0.12
N SER A 318 11.26 0.10 0.85
CA SER A 318 11.69 0.00 2.26
C SER A 318 11.37 -1.38 2.85
N SER A 319 12.29 -1.91 3.66
CA SER A 319 12.04 -3.12 4.43
C SER A 319 12.73 -3.16 5.78
N ASN A 320 11.99 -3.57 6.82
CA ASN A 320 12.56 -3.98 8.12
C ASN A 320 13.28 -5.35 8.07
N GLY A 321 13.31 -6.00 6.90
CA GLY A 321 13.99 -7.25 6.67
C GLY A 321 14.96 -7.15 5.50
N GLN A 322 15.60 -8.27 5.20
CA GLN A 322 16.53 -8.37 4.08
C GLN A 322 15.83 -8.12 2.73
N ILE A 323 16.51 -7.38 1.85
CA ILE A 323 16.13 -7.18 0.46
C ILE A 323 17.09 -7.99 -0.42
N ILE A 324 16.56 -8.96 -1.16
CA ILE A 324 17.34 -9.85 -2.03
C ILE A 324 16.89 -9.67 -3.47
N VAL A 325 17.83 -9.38 -4.36
CA VAL A 325 17.63 -9.28 -5.81
C VAL A 325 18.44 -10.36 -6.52
N THR A 326 17.76 -11.27 -7.22
CA THR A 326 18.37 -12.34 -8.03
C THR A 326 18.08 -12.17 -9.53
N GLY A 327 17.17 -11.28 -9.89
CA GLY A 327 16.77 -10.99 -11.27
C GLY A 327 15.79 -9.82 -11.38
N GLY A 328 15.44 -9.42 -12.61
CA GLY A 328 14.51 -8.33 -12.91
C GLY A 328 15.14 -7.09 -13.56
N ASP A 329 14.30 -6.19 -14.08
CA ASP A 329 14.65 -4.83 -14.51
C ASP A 329 14.01 -3.83 -13.54
N ILE A 330 14.82 -3.28 -12.64
CA ILE A 330 14.38 -2.50 -11.48
C ILE A 330 14.90 -1.08 -11.63
N ARG A 331 14.00 -0.10 -11.63
CA ARG A 331 14.32 1.32 -11.50
C ARG A 331 13.52 1.91 -10.36
N VAL A 332 14.22 2.45 -9.37
CA VAL A 332 13.62 3.05 -8.18
C VAL A 332 14.16 4.46 -8.03
N LYS A 333 13.24 5.41 -7.93
CA LYS A 333 13.54 6.81 -7.71
C LYS A 333 12.81 7.28 -6.46
N SER A 334 13.54 7.90 -5.54
CA SER A 334 12.98 8.70 -4.45
C SER A 334 13.33 10.17 -4.63
N THR A 335 12.41 11.04 -4.24
CA THR A 335 12.55 12.50 -4.36
C THR A 335 13.04 13.15 -3.06
N HIS A 336 12.70 12.60 -1.90
CA HIS A 336 12.99 13.21 -0.59
C HIS A 336 13.56 12.22 0.44
N ASN A 337 13.85 10.97 0.04
CA ASN A 337 14.47 9.98 0.93
C ASN A 337 15.25 8.92 0.12
N ASP A 338 15.47 7.73 0.68
CA ASP A 338 16.26 6.67 0.08
C ASP A 338 15.58 6.04 -1.13
N ALA A 339 16.36 5.67 -2.16
CA ALA A 339 15.76 4.87 -3.22
C ALA A 339 15.42 3.47 -2.70
N ILE A 340 16.36 2.82 -2.00
CA ILE A 340 16.14 1.56 -1.30
C ILE A 340 16.69 1.70 0.12
N ASP A 341 15.83 1.42 1.11
CA ASP A 341 16.15 1.38 2.53
C ASP A 341 15.91 -0.04 3.07
N SER A 342 16.95 -0.64 3.66
CA SER A 342 16.81 -1.86 4.46
C SER A 342 17.21 -1.62 5.91
N ASN A 343 16.20 -1.62 6.78
CA ASN A 343 16.35 -1.58 8.24
C ASN A 343 16.61 -2.97 8.87
N TYR A 344 17.30 -3.89 8.17
CA TYR A 344 17.53 -5.25 8.68
C TYR A 344 18.51 -5.27 9.86
N GLY A 345 19.39 -4.27 9.96
CA GLY A 345 20.37 -4.12 11.04
C GLY A 345 21.41 -5.25 11.13
N LYS A 346 21.56 -6.07 10.08
CA LYS A 346 22.56 -7.14 9.98
C LYS A 346 23.23 -7.12 8.61
N ALA A 347 24.47 -7.60 8.54
CA ALA A 347 25.21 -7.73 7.28
C ALA A 347 24.40 -8.47 6.21
N GLY A 348 24.42 -7.93 4.99
CA GLY A 348 23.56 -8.40 3.90
C GLY A 348 22.13 -7.88 4.02
N ALA A 349 21.89 -6.69 4.58
CA ALA A 349 20.56 -6.06 4.58
C ALA A 349 20.03 -5.88 3.15
N TYR A 350 20.91 -5.50 2.21
CA TYR A 350 20.67 -5.60 0.77
C TYR A 350 21.65 -6.58 0.12
N VAL A 351 21.12 -7.50 -0.69
CA VAL A 351 21.89 -8.51 -1.43
C VAL A 351 21.45 -8.53 -2.89
N GLN A 352 22.41 -8.36 -3.80
CA GLN A 352 22.18 -8.46 -5.25
C GLN A 352 23.07 -9.54 -5.87
N HIS A 353 22.42 -10.60 -6.36
CA HIS A 353 23.01 -11.72 -7.07
C HIS A 353 22.78 -11.65 -8.60
N GLY A 354 21.85 -10.83 -9.08
CA GLY A 354 21.51 -10.73 -10.50
C GLY A 354 20.53 -9.61 -10.81
N GLY A 355 20.10 -9.52 -12.07
CA GLY A 355 19.20 -8.47 -12.55
C GLY A 355 19.89 -7.13 -12.82
N ARG A 356 19.12 -6.14 -13.27
CA ARG A 356 19.54 -4.75 -13.43
C ARG A 356 18.80 -3.89 -12.42
N VAL A 357 19.55 -3.14 -11.61
CA VAL A 357 19.02 -2.27 -10.55
C VAL A 357 19.55 -0.85 -10.76
N GLU A 358 18.64 0.08 -11.00
CA GLU A 358 18.91 1.50 -11.12
C GLU A 358 18.23 2.24 -9.97
N VAL A 359 19.02 2.87 -9.10
CA VAL A 359 18.54 3.52 -7.88
C VAL A 359 18.93 4.99 -7.88
N ILE A 360 17.94 5.85 -7.64
CA ILE A 360 18.07 7.30 -7.71
C ILE A 360 17.46 7.90 -6.43
N SER A 361 18.25 8.62 -5.65
CA SER A 361 17.75 9.50 -4.57
C SER A 361 18.06 10.95 -4.91
N GLU A 362 17.05 11.81 -4.89
CA GLU A 362 17.19 13.26 -5.12
C GLU A 362 17.36 14.09 -3.83
N ALA A 363 17.20 13.48 -2.64
CA ALA A 363 17.24 14.19 -1.36
C ALA A 363 18.63 14.75 -1.03
N GLY A 364 19.70 14.03 -1.40
CA GLY A 364 21.06 14.32 -0.96
C GLY A 364 21.30 13.94 0.51
N PRO A 365 22.55 14.10 1.02
CA PRO A 365 22.92 13.60 2.35
C PRO A 365 22.03 14.18 3.47
N PRO A 366 21.64 13.38 4.48
CA PRO A 366 22.10 12.01 4.74
C PRO A 366 21.48 10.91 3.86
N GLU A 367 20.44 11.20 3.08
CA GLU A 367 19.72 10.19 2.30
C GLU A 367 20.56 9.68 1.11
N GLU A 368 20.41 8.40 0.80
CA GLU A 368 21.25 7.65 -0.12
C GLU A 368 20.45 6.91 -1.20
N SER A 369 21.14 6.49 -2.27
CA SER A 369 20.50 5.60 -3.24
C SER A 369 20.27 4.19 -2.69
N LEU A 370 21.09 3.76 -1.72
CA LEU A 370 20.97 2.48 -1.01
C LEU A 370 21.34 2.71 0.45
N ASP A 371 20.36 2.80 1.35
CA ASP A 371 20.59 2.79 2.79
C ASP A 371 20.36 1.39 3.37
N THR A 372 21.26 0.99 4.25
CA THR A 372 21.29 -0.34 4.87
C THR A 372 21.68 -0.27 6.35
N ASP A 373 21.40 0.83 7.05
CA ASP A 373 21.75 1.03 8.47
C ASP A 373 23.22 0.73 8.75
N TRP A 374 24.11 1.16 7.85
CA TRP A 374 25.57 0.99 7.95
C TRP A 374 26.02 -0.48 7.89
N THR A 375 25.15 -1.38 7.43
CA THR A 375 25.51 -2.78 7.25
C THR A 375 26.05 -3.02 5.84
N PRO A 376 26.97 -3.99 5.66
CA PRO A 376 27.52 -4.26 4.33
C PRO A 376 26.46 -4.68 3.31
N ILE A 377 26.44 -3.97 2.18
CA ILE A 377 25.79 -4.37 0.94
C ILE A 377 26.57 -5.53 0.32
N VAL A 378 25.85 -6.59 -0.09
CA VAL A 378 26.42 -7.69 -0.88
C VAL A 378 25.98 -7.52 -2.33
N HIS A 379 26.94 -7.35 -3.23
CA HIS A 379 26.70 -7.34 -4.67
C HIS A 379 27.72 -8.26 -5.34
N ASP A 380 27.27 -9.46 -5.73
CA ASP A 380 28.10 -10.52 -6.31
C ASP A 380 27.62 -10.97 -7.70
N GLY A 381 26.60 -10.32 -8.27
CA GLY A 381 26.19 -10.47 -9.66
C GLY A 381 25.12 -9.46 -10.11
N GLY A 382 24.94 -9.33 -11.44
CA GLY A 382 24.00 -8.38 -12.05
C GLY A 382 24.63 -7.03 -12.41
N GLU A 383 23.76 -6.03 -12.64
CA GLU A 383 24.13 -4.64 -12.91
C GLU A 383 23.49 -3.73 -11.85
N LEU A 384 24.30 -2.93 -11.15
CA LEU A 384 23.84 -1.94 -10.17
C LEU A 384 24.32 -0.56 -10.59
N ILE A 385 23.37 0.36 -10.79
CA ILE A 385 23.60 1.74 -11.20
C ILE A 385 22.98 2.65 -10.14
N ALA A 386 23.82 3.41 -9.45
CA ALA A 386 23.39 4.32 -8.39
C ALA A 386 23.61 5.79 -8.81
N ASN A 387 22.55 6.60 -8.72
CA ASN A 387 22.51 8.03 -9.06
C ASN A 387 23.13 8.41 -10.44
N PRO A 388 22.79 7.72 -11.54
CA PRO A 388 23.40 7.97 -12.86
C PRO A 388 23.16 9.39 -13.41
N GLU A 389 22.04 10.02 -13.04
CA GLU A 389 21.62 11.33 -13.56
C GLU A 389 22.27 12.51 -12.81
N LEU A 390 22.95 12.27 -11.67
CA LEU A 390 23.44 13.34 -10.79
C LEU A 390 24.94 13.68 -10.95
N GLN A 391 25.71 13.01 -11.82
CA GLN A 391 27.18 13.18 -11.97
C GLN A 391 27.94 13.28 -10.63
N LYS A 392 27.39 12.67 -9.58
CA LYS A 392 28.01 12.53 -8.26
C LYS A 392 28.40 11.07 -8.12
N GLU A 393 29.60 10.82 -7.60
CA GLU A 393 30.02 9.48 -7.17
C GLU A 393 28.83 8.78 -6.48
N PRO A 394 28.55 7.50 -6.79
CA PRO A 394 27.47 6.80 -6.13
C PRO A 394 27.71 6.82 -4.63
N ASN A 395 26.81 7.46 -3.89
CA ASN A 395 26.89 7.58 -2.44
C ASN A 395 26.39 6.26 -1.85
N PHE A 396 27.25 5.24 -1.91
CA PHE A 396 27.14 4.06 -1.06
C PHE A 396 27.74 4.47 0.27
N GLY A 397 26.92 4.68 1.30
CA GLY A 397 27.36 5.11 2.63
C GLY A 397 28.66 4.44 3.06
N LYS A 398 29.77 5.16 2.90
CA LYS A 398 31.10 4.69 3.29
C LYS A 398 31.96 5.84 3.77
N ARG A 399 32.47 5.68 5.01
CA ARG A 399 33.90 5.64 5.42
C ARG A 399 34.00 5.94 6.94
N PRO A 400 35.01 5.46 7.69
CA PRO A 400 35.88 4.29 7.57
C PRO A 400 35.47 3.10 8.46
#